data_AF-Q5BZX3-F1
#
_entry.id   AF-Q5BZX3-F1
#
_cell.length_a   1.000
_cell.length_b   1.000
_cell.length_c   1.000
_cell.angle_alpha   90.00
_cell.angle_beta   90.00
_cell.angle_gamma   90.00
#
_symmetry.space_group_name_H-M   'P 1'
#
loop_
_entity.id
_entity.type
_entity.pdbx_description
1 polymer ?
#
loop_
_entity_poly.entity_id
_entity_poly.type
_entity_poly.pdbx_seq_one_letter_code
_entity_poly.pdbx_strand_id
1 'polypeptide(L)'
;ITVVRDRIQKFLRMLRNLGSEVIWYDAVTWSGLLDFQNELTEENLPYMKAAGSGLFLNYNWSLAKLRRSQELSVNSTMSTKVFVGIDCFGRGCIGGGGFGTSEALKVILDVNASRPDRPLSVALFAPGWVFEKCDLIKAAGDPIKAFRLLAEMDTKFWSYLSPLICRLRSISRGDSFEIVHKPTLPHLPVIQLPCDLYERYDSDVLFCTTCCSGQGLLPLMPCSPQSEMIMKYGSQ
;
A
#
# COMPACT_ATOMS: atom_id res chain seq x y z
N ILE A 1 12.00 18.24 26.49
CA ILE A 1 11.09 17.18 26.00
C ILE A 1 9.71 17.74 25.63
N THR A 2 8.96 18.35 26.57
CA THR A 2 7.62 18.94 26.31
C THR A 2 7.59 19.91 25.13
N VAL A 3 8.57 20.82 25.06
CA VAL A 3 8.68 21.79 23.95
C VAL A 3 8.85 21.13 22.58
N VAL A 4 9.52 19.97 22.51
CA VAL A 4 9.80 19.30 21.23
C VAL A 4 8.57 18.55 20.73
N ARG A 5 7.91 17.75 21.58
CA ARG A 5 6.70 17.02 21.17
C ARG A 5 5.56 17.95 20.76
N ASP A 6 5.40 19.08 21.45
CA ASP A 6 4.37 20.07 21.13
C ASP A 6 4.65 20.75 19.79
N ARG A 7 5.93 21.03 19.48
CA ARG A 7 6.35 21.56 18.18
C ARG A 7 6.11 20.56 17.05
N ILE A 8 6.43 19.29 17.25
CA ILE A 8 6.14 18.22 16.28
C ILE A 8 4.63 18.15 16.05
N GLN A 9 3.84 18.12 17.12
CA GLN A 9 2.38 18.04 17.03
C GLN A 9 1.79 19.23 16.26
N LYS A 10 2.27 20.45 16.52
CA LYS A 10 1.88 21.65 15.78
C LYS A 10 2.27 21.55 14.31
N PHE A 11 3.48 21.10 14.01
CA PHE A 11 3.97 20.94 12.65
C PHE A 11 3.13 19.95 11.85
N LEU A 12 2.81 18.78 12.41
CA LEU A 12 1.94 17.78 11.77
C LEU A 12 0.55 18.37 11.42
N ARG A 13 -0.04 19.13 12.35
CA ARG A 13 -1.33 19.81 12.12
C ARG A 13 -1.22 20.88 11.04
N MET A 14 -0.11 21.62 10.97
CA MET A 14 0.13 22.62 9.92
C MET A 14 0.19 21.97 8.54
N LEU A 15 0.93 20.88 8.37
CA LEU A 15 1.00 20.13 7.11
C LEU A 15 -0.39 19.68 6.64
N ARG A 16 -1.17 19.11 7.55
CA ARG A 16 -2.55 18.70 7.25
C ARG A 16 -3.45 19.88 6.87
N ASN A 17 -3.34 21.00 7.58
CA ASN A 17 -4.12 22.20 7.27
C ASN A 17 -3.74 22.81 5.91
N LEU A 18 -2.55 22.50 5.38
CA LEU A 18 -2.12 22.85 4.02
C LEU A 18 -2.58 21.83 2.97
N GLY A 19 -3.38 20.82 3.35
CA GLY A 19 -3.93 19.80 2.45
C GLY A 19 -3.06 18.57 2.25
N SER A 20 -1.96 18.41 3.01
CA SER A 20 -1.14 17.19 2.94
C SER A 20 -1.79 16.01 3.67
N GLU A 21 -1.61 14.81 3.13
CA GLU A 21 -1.77 13.58 3.91
C GLU A 21 -0.53 13.36 4.76
N VAL A 22 -0.74 13.12 6.05
CA VAL A 22 0.37 12.97 7.00
C VAL A 22 0.19 11.69 7.79
N ILE A 23 1.17 10.80 7.67
CA ILE A 23 1.25 9.54 8.39
C ILE A 23 2.44 9.64 9.36
N TRP A 24 2.21 9.28 10.61
CA TRP A 24 3.28 9.20 11.61
C TRP A 24 3.87 7.79 11.64
N TYR A 25 5.19 7.66 11.71
CA TYR A 25 5.84 6.37 11.93
C TYR A 25 6.01 6.13 13.43
N ASP A 26 5.62 4.94 13.90
CA ASP A 26 5.80 4.47 15.27
C ASP A 26 7.30 4.38 15.60
N ALA A 27 7.87 5.46 16.12
CA ALA A 27 9.27 5.57 16.49
C ALA A 27 9.44 6.45 17.72
N VAL A 28 9.31 7.78 17.56
CA VAL A 28 9.40 8.70 18.70
C VAL A 28 8.09 8.70 19.48
N THR A 29 8.16 8.38 20.76
CA THR A 29 7.04 8.33 21.69
C THR A 29 6.67 9.71 22.23
N TRP A 30 5.49 9.83 22.85
CA TRP A 30 5.02 11.05 23.48
C TRP A 30 5.90 11.49 24.66
N SER A 31 6.53 10.53 25.33
CA SER A 31 7.60 10.74 26.31
C SER A 31 8.92 11.25 25.68
N GLY A 32 9.04 11.26 24.35
CA GLY A 32 10.18 11.80 23.61
C GLY A 32 11.34 10.81 23.45
N LEU A 33 11.07 9.51 23.60
CA LEU A 33 12.06 8.43 23.45
C LEU A 33 11.94 7.82 22.05
N LEU A 34 13.05 7.34 21.50
CA LEU A 34 13.02 6.46 20.32
C LEU A 34 12.72 5.04 20.80
N ASP A 35 11.44 4.64 20.75
CA ASP A 35 10.99 3.32 21.21
C ASP A 35 9.81 2.83 20.37
N PHE A 36 10.07 1.81 19.54
CA PHE A 36 9.09 1.21 18.64
C PHE A 36 8.03 0.43 19.44
N GLN A 37 6.82 0.95 19.55
CA GLN A 37 5.75 0.29 20.32
C GLN A 37 5.27 -0.99 19.62
N ASN A 38 5.34 -1.04 18.30
CA ASN A 38 4.80 -2.09 17.43
C ASN A 38 3.30 -2.32 17.62
N GLU A 39 2.60 -1.33 18.16
CA GLU A 39 1.17 -1.33 18.44
C GLU A 39 0.70 0.11 18.64
N LEU A 40 -0.60 0.36 18.50
CA LEU A 40 -1.19 1.64 18.92
C LEU A 40 -1.21 1.69 20.45
N THR A 41 -0.60 2.73 21.03
CA THR A 41 -0.58 2.99 22.47
C THR A 41 -0.83 4.47 22.77
N GLU A 42 -1.01 4.83 24.03
CA GLU A 42 -1.06 6.22 24.47
C GLU A 42 0.23 7.00 24.14
N GLU A 43 1.35 6.31 23.94
CA GLU A 43 2.64 6.94 23.60
C GLU A 43 2.74 7.36 22.12
N ASN A 44 1.96 6.79 21.20
CA ASN A 44 1.97 7.19 19.79
C ASN A 44 0.62 7.75 19.30
N LEU A 45 -0.45 7.58 20.08
CA LEU A 45 -1.79 8.11 19.79
C LEU A 45 -1.84 9.63 19.58
N PRO A 46 -1.15 10.49 20.37
CA PRO A 46 -1.17 11.94 20.15
C PRO A 46 -0.61 12.35 18.78
N TYR A 47 0.39 11.63 18.28
CA TYR A 47 0.99 11.86 16.96
C TYR A 47 0.09 11.35 15.84
N MET A 48 -0.50 10.16 15.98
CA MET A 48 -1.51 9.66 15.05
C MET A 48 -2.67 10.66 14.88
N LYS A 49 -3.20 11.18 15.98
CA LYS A 49 -4.28 12.20 15.98
C LYS A 49 -3.84 13.51 15.32
N ALA A 50 -2.59 13.92 15.53
CA ALA A 50 -2.06 15.15 14.95
C ALA A 50 -1.81 15.03 13.44
N ALA A 51 -1.24 13.90 13.01
CA ALA A 51 -0.99 13.57 11.61
C ALA A 51 -2.32 13.42 10.85
N GLY A 52 -3.30 12.74 11.43
CA GLY A 52 -4.68 12.68 10.94
C GLY A 52 -4.93 11.66 9.83
N SER A 53 -3.95 11.37 8.96
CA SER A 53 -4.08 10.33 7.92
C SER A 53 -3.72 8.93 8.46
N GLY A 54 -2.80 8.84 9.43
CA GLY A 54 -2.68 7.64 10.25
C GLY A 54 -1.34 7.41 10.94
N LEU A 55 -1.17 6.17 11.39
CA LEU A 55 -0.01 5.66 12.13
C LEU A 55 0.53 4.42 11.42
N PHE A 56 1.78 4.48 10.96
CA PHE A 56 2.53 3.35 10.46
C PHE A 56 3.22 2.67 11.64
N LEU A 57 2.76 1.49 12.05
CA LEU A 57 3.37 0.69 13.10
C LEU A 57 4.68 0.06 12.63
N ASN A 58 5.67 0.00 13.52
CA ASN A 58 6.86 -0.80 13.27
C ASN A 58 6.52 -2.30 13.13
N TYR A 59 7.37 -3.04 12.43
CA TYR A 59 7.08 -4.38 11.91
C TYR A 59 7.37 -5.56 12.88
N ASN A 60 7.80 -5.28 14.12
CA ASN A 60 8.06 -6.29 15.16
C ASN A 60 6.85 -6.47 16.12
N TRP A 61 5.65 -6.54 15.56
CA TRP A 61 4.41 -6.72 16.30
C TRP A 61 4.13 -8.19 16.63
N SER A 62 3.16 -8.43 17.52
CA SER A 62 2.64 -9.77 17.86
C SER A 62 1.11 -9.79 17.79
N LEU A 63 0.48 -10.96 17.79
CA LEU A 63 -0.99 -11.07 17.77
C LEU A 63 -1.63 -10.31 18.95
N ALA A 64 -1.02 -10.37 20.14
CA ALA A 64 -1.51 -9.64 21.32
C ALA A 64 -1.43 -8.12 21.12
N LYS A 65 -0.34 -7.63 20.53
CA LYS A 65 -0.12 -6.21 20.20
C LYS A 65 -1.15 -5.68 19.18
N LEU A 66 -1.45 -6.48 18.15
CA LEU A 66 -2.47 -6.11 17.17
C LEU A 66 -3.86 -6.06 17.82
N ARG A 67 -4.21 -7.04 18.66
CA ARG A 67 -5.49 -7.02 19.40
C ARG A 67 -5.62 -5.81 20.32
N ARG A 68 -4.57 -5.46 21.07
CA ARG A 68 -4.55 -4.24 21.90
C ARG A 68 -4.73 -2.97 21.06
N SER A 69 -4.16 -2.92 19.86
CA SER A 69 -4.36 -1.80 18.93
C SER A 69 -5.83 -1.68 18.50
N GLN A 70 -6.52 -2.81 18.26
CA GLN A 70 -7.96 -2.82 17.97
C GLN A 70 -8.79 -2.44 19.20
N GLU A 71 -8.39 -2.89 20.39
CA GLU A 71 -9.10 -2.58 21.64
C GLU A 71 -9.04 -1.08 21.98
N LEU A 72 -7.86 -0.46 21.80
CA LEU A 72 -7.65 0.97 22.03
C LEU A 72 -8.33 1.85 20.97
N SER A 73 -8.56 1.33 19.77
CA SER A 73 -9.31 2.03 18.73
C SER A 73 -10.79 2.09 19.09
N VAL A 74 -11.37 3.30 19.17
CA VAL A 74 -12.76 3.47 19.61
C VAL A 74 -13.79 3.03 18.57
N ASN A 75 -13.44 3.07 17.28
CA ASN A 75 -14.30 2.70 16.15
C ASN A 75 -13.45 2.31 14.91
N SER A 76 -14.13 1.83 13.86
CA SER A 76 -13.50 1.45 12.60
C SER A 76 -12.74 2.61 11.93
N THR A 77 -13.28 3.83 11.97
CA THR A 77 -12.62 5.03 11.39
C THR A 77 -11.25 5.31 12.00
N MET A 78 -11.08 5.00 13.29
CA MET A 78 -9.79 5.11 13.96
C MET A 78 -8.91 3.90 13.68
N SER A 79 -9.45 2.68 13.75
CA SER A 79 -8.64 1.46 13.56
C SER A 79 -8.07 1.35 12.14
N THR A 80 -8.81 1.78 11.11
CA THR A 80 -8.34 1.76 9.72
C THR A 80 -7.22 2.77 9.45
N LYS A 81 -6.97 3.72 10.36
CA LYS A 81 -5.81 4.63 10.31
C LYS A 81 -4.57 4.04 10.98
N VAL A 82 -4.64 2.84 11.54
CA VAL A 82 -3.49 2.10 12.06
C VAL A 82 -3.01 1.13 11.00
N PHE A 83 -1.86 1.41 10.41
CA PHE A 83 -1.23 0.62 9.37
C PHE A 83 -0.18 -0.30 9.99
N VAL A 84 -0.48 -1.60 10.05
CA VAL A 84 0.44 -2.62 10.53
C VAL A 84 1.57 -2.81 9.53
N GLY A 85 2.80 -2.46 9.92
CA GLY A 85 3.97 -2.59 9.07
C GLY A 85 4.35 -4.05 8.82
N ILE A 86 4.65 -4.39 7.57
CA ILE A 86 5.25 -5.69 7.19
C ILE A 86 6.59 -5.40 6.49
N ASP A 87 7.71 -5.81 7.09
CA ASP A 87 9.02 -5.67 6.45
C ASP A 87 9.24 -6.74 5.39
N CYS A 88 9.25 -6.35 4.12
CA CYS A 88 9.50 -7.26 3.00
C CYS A 88 10.95 -7.78 2.99
N PHE A 89 11.87 -7.22 3.77
CA PHE A 89 13.20 -7.82 4.00
C PHE A 89 13.24 -8.77 5.20
N GLY A 90 12.20 -8.81 6.01
CA GLY A 90 12.02 -9.84 7.05
C GLY A 90 12.78 -9.62 8.35
N ARG A 91 13.25 -8.42 8.67
CA ARG A 91 14.03 -8.16 9.90
C ARG A 91 13.16 -8.23 11.14
N GLY A 92 12.99 -9.42 11.70
CA GLY A 92 12.15 -9.65 12.89
C GLY A 92 10.65 -9.68 12.61
N CYS A 93 10.26 -9.63 11.34
CA CYS A 93 8.86 -9.70 10.92
C CYS A 93 8.40 -11.15 10.73
N ILE A 94 7.15 -11.45 11.10
CA ILE A 94 6.54 -12.76 10.89
C ILE A 94 6.64 -13.16 9.40
N GLY A 95 6.96 -14.43 9.15
CA GLY A 95 7.14 -14.94 7.78
C GLY A 95 8.50 -14.63 7.14
N GLY A 96 9.35 -13.82 7.77
CA GLY A 96 10.74 -13.62 7.32
C GLY A 96 10.90 -12.80 6.03
N GLY A 97 9.88 -12.04 5.64
CA GLY A 97 9.93 -11.19 4.44
C GLY A 97 9.92 -11.98 3.13
N GLY A 98 10.32 -11.34 2.04
CA GLY A 98 10.28 -11.89 0.68
C GLY A 98 8.90 -12.43 0.32
N PHE A 99 8.84 -13.65 -0.19
CA PHE A 99 7.57 -14.33 -0.45
C PHE A 99 6.77 -14.65 0.84
N GLY A 100 7.46 -14.75 1.98
CA GLY A 100 6.87 -14.91 3.31
C GLY A 100 6.17 -13.65 3.84
N THR A 101 6.29 -12.50 3.16
CA THR A 101 5.47 -11.29 3.42
C THR A 101 3.97 -11.63 3.44
N SER A 102 3.54 -12.60 2.63
CA SER A 102 2.16 -13.08 2.59
C SER A 102 1.71 -13.76 3.89
N GLU A 103 2.62 -14.39 4.64
CA GLU A 103 2.29 -15.01 5.92
C GLU A 103 1.99 -13.97 7.00
N ALA A 104 2.76 -12.88 7.07
CA ALA A 104 2.45 -11.75 7.95
C ALA A 104 1.07 -11.16 7.65
N LEU A 105 0.74 -11.00 6.36
CA LEU A 105 -0.55 -10.48 5.93
C LEU A 105 -1.72 -11.41 6.32
N LYS A 106 -1.56 -12.74 6.23
CA LYS A 106 -2.57 -13.70 6.72
C LYS A 106 -2.83 -13.54 8.21
N VAL A 107 -1.79 -13.39 9.02
CA VAL A 107 -1.94 -13.19 10.47
C VAL A 107 -2.74 -11.92 10.77
N ILE A 108 -2.48 -10.82 10.07
CA ILE A 108 -3.23 -9.57 10.23
C ILE A 108 -4.69 -9.76 9.83
N LEU A 109 -4.95 -10.47 8.72
CA LEU A 109 -6.31 -10.80 8.28
C LEU A 109 -7.08 -11.63 9.32
N ASP A 110 -6.44 -12.61 9.94
CA ASP A 110 -7.05 -13.45 10.96
C ASP A 110 -7.38 -12.64 12.23
N VAL A 111 -6.51 -11.70 12.61
CA VAL A 111 -6.79 -10.74 13.68
C VAL A 111 -7.99 -9.84 13.32
N ASN A 112 -8.02 -9.29 12.10
CA ASN A 112 -9.14 -8.48 11.63
C ASN A 112 -10.46 -9.26 11.58
N ALA A 113 -10.43 -10.54 11.19
CA ALA A 113 -11.61 -11.41 11.19
C ALA A 113 -12.18 -11.63 12.59
N SER A 114 -11.33 -11.61 13.63
CA SER A 114 -11.78 -11.75 15.02
C SER A 114 -12.43 -10.49 15.61
N ARG A 115 -12.18 -9.30 15.02
CA ARG A 115 -12.73 -8.00 15.42
C ARG A 115 -13.07 -7.13 14.20
N PRO A 116 -14.10 -7.52 13.42
CA PRO A 116 -14.42 -6.88 12.15
C PRO A 116 -14.99 -5.46 12.30
N ASP A 117 -15.42 -5.06 13.49
CA ASP A 117 -15.85 -3.69 13.81
C ASP A 117 -14.66 -2.72 13.97
N ARG A 118 -13.44 -3.25 14.10
CA ARG A 118 -12.19 -2.49 14.28
C ARG A 118 -11.04 -3.11 13.48
N PRO A 119 -11.14 -3.20 12.15
CA PRO A 119 -10.07 -3.75 11.33
C PRO A 119 -8.86 -2.80 11.33
N LEU A 120 -7.65 -3.36 11.34
CA LEU A 120 -6.41 -2.63 11.13
C LEU A 120 -6.05 -2.62 9.63
N SER A 121 -5.40 -1.56 9.19
CA SER A 121 -4.83 -1.46 7.84
C SER A 121 -3.42 -2.08 7.81
N VAL A 122 -2.84 -2.18 6.61
CA VAL A 122 -1.50 -2.77 6.39
C VAL A 122 -0.63 -1.79 5.62
N ALA A 123 0.66 -1.73 5.96
CA ALA A 123 1.66 -1.05 5.15
C ALA A 123 2.85 -1.97 4.86
N LEU A 124 3.18 -2.13 3.58
CA LEU A 124 4.36 -2.89 3.15
C LEU A 124 5.59 -1.99 3.25
N PHE A 125 6.55 -2.37 4.09
CA PHE A 125 7.82 -1.70 4.22
C PHE A 125 8.85 -2.33 3.27
N ALA A 126 9.49 -1.50 2.47
CA ALA A 126 10.50 -1.88 1.49
C ALA A 126 10.08 -3.00 0.50
N PRO A 127 8.94 -2.86 -0.22
CA PRO A 127 8.56 -3.82 -1.27
C PRO A 127 9.55 -3.88 -2.45
N GLY A 128 10.49 -2.92 -2.52
CA GLY A 128 11.66 -2.96 -3.41
C GLY A 128 12.57 -4.19 -3.24
N TRP A 129 12.37 -4.99 -2.19
CA TRP A 129 12.96 -6.32 -2.02
C TRP A 129 12.94 -7.16 -3.30
N VAL A 130 11.86 -7.09 -4.08
CA VAL A 130 11.72 -7.78 -5.37
C VAL A 130 12.87 -7.44 -6.32
N PHE A 131 13.22 -6.16 -6.42
CA PHE A 131 14.28 -5.69 -7.31
C PHE A 131 15.66 -5.96 -6.73
N GLU A 132 15.83 -5.76 -5.42
CA GLU A 132 17.13 -5.90 -4.75
C GLU A 132 17.57 -7.35 -4.52
N LYS A 133 16.62 -8.30 -4.48
CA LYS A 133 16.89 -9.73 -4.26
C LYS A 133 16.62 -10.60 -5.49
N CYS A 134 16.35 -10.01 -6.64
CA CYS A 134 16.25 -10.76 -7.87
C CYS A 134 17.60 -11.36 -8.26
N ASP A 135 17.64 -12.67 -8.45
CA ASP A 135 18.81 -13.35 -8.98
C ASP A 135 18.90 -13.11 -10.48
N LEU A 136 19.78 -12.18 -10.86
CA LEU A 136 20.05 -11.81 -12.23
C LEU A 136 21.20 -12.60 -12.87
N ILE A 137 21.79 -13.59 -12.19
CA ILE A 137 22.92 -14.38 -12.73
C ILE A 137 22.51 -15.03 -14.06
N LYS A 138 21.27 -15.54 -14.14
CA LYS A 138 20.70 -16.17 -15.34
C LYS A 138 20.53 -15.20 -16.52
N ALA A 139 20.51 -13.89 -16.28
CA ALA A 139 20.49 -12.91 -17.35
C ALA A 139 21.84 -12.83 -18.08
N ALA A 140 22.95 -13.16 -17.40
CA ALA A 140 24.30 -13.12 -17.98
C ALA A 140 24.62 -11.78 -18.70
N GLY A 141 24.19 -10.66 -18.12
CA GLY A 141 24.38 -9.32 -18.68
C GLY A 141 23.38 -8.91 -19.78
N ASP A 142 22.48 -9.80 -20.21
CA ASP A 142 21.42 -9.49 -21.17
C ASP A 142 20.31 -8.65 -20.49
N PRO A 143 20.10 -7.39 -20.89
CA PRO A 143 19.14 -6.50 -20.24
C PRO A 143 17.69 -6.93 -20.44
N ILE A 144 17.36 -7.60 -21.55
CA ILE A 144 16.00 -8.09 -21.81
C ILE A 144 15.70 -9.28 -20.90
N LYS A 145 16.66 -10.20 -20.73
CA LYS A 145 16.50 -11.31 -19.78
C LYS A 145 16.46 -10.82 -18.34
N ALA A 146 17.29 -9.84 -17.96
CA ALA A 146 17.25 -9.24 -16.63
C ALA A 146 15.89 -8.62 -16.32
N PHE A 147 15.35 -7.83 -17.25
CA PHE A 147 14.01 -7.26 -17.13
C PHE A 147 12.93 -8.34 -16.98
N ARG A 148 13.00 -9.42 -17.77
CA ARG A 148 12.05 -10.53 -17.67
C ARG A 148 12.10 -11.22 -16.30
N LEU A 149 13.30 -11.49 -15.77
CA LEU A 149 13.46 -12.10 -14.44
C LEU A 149 12.89 -11.20 -13.34
N LEU A 150 13.12 -9.89 -13.42
CA LEU A 150 12.53 -8.92 -12.49
C LEU A 150 11.00 -8.89 -12.58
N ALA A 151 10.45 -8.85 -13.79
CA ALA A 151 9.00 -8.86 -14.01
C ALA A 151 8.34 -10.16 -13.51
N GLU A 152 8.99 -11.31 -13.71
CA GLU A 152 8.53 -12.60 -13.19
C GLU A 152 8.58 -12.63 -11.66
N MET A 153 9.64 -12.10 -11.04
CA MET A 153 9.77 -12.04 -9.59
C MET A 153 8.75 -11.08 -8.95
N ASP A 154 8.51 -9.92 -9.56
CA ASP A 154 7.48 -8.96 -9.13
C ASP A 154 6.09 -9.58 -9.23
N THR A 155 5.77 -10.17 -10.39
CA THR A 155 4.51 -10.88 -10.61
C THR A 155 4.31 -11.97 -9.55
N LYS A 156 5.34 -12.77 -9.27
CA LYS A 156 5.27 -13.83 -8.26
C LYS A 156 5.04 -13.25 -6.86
N PHE A 157 5.80 -12.22 -6.47
CA PHE A 157 5.65 -11.56 -5.16
C PHE A 157 4.21 -11.04 -4.96
N TRP A 158 3.68 -10.30 -5.92
CA TRP A 158 2.31 -9.77 -5.85
C TRP A 158 1.24 -10.85 -5.98
N SER A 159 1.50 -11.97 -6.66
CA SER A 159 0.54 -13.07 -6.77
C SER A 159 0.20 -13.69 -5.40
N TYR A 160 1.14 -13.69 -4.46
CA TYR A 160 0.91 -14.20 -3.10
C TYR A 160 0.14 -13.20 -2.22
N LEU A 161 0.27 -11.90 -2.51
CA LEU A 161 -0.40 -10.83 -1.75
C LEU A 161 -1.78 -10.48 -2.30
N SER A 162 -1.97 -10.53 -3.63
CA SER A 162 -3.20 -10.04 -4.29
C SER A 162 -4.48 -10.68 -3.75
N PRO A 163 -4.58 -12.01 -3.56
CA PRO A 163 -5.80 -12.62 -3.00
C PRO A 163 -6.08 -12.17 -1.57
N LEU A 164 -5.03 -11.87 -0.80
CA LEU A 164 -5.11 -11.45 0.60
C LEU A 164 -5.47 -9.97 0.73
N ILE A 165 -4.89 -9.10 -0.10
CA ILE A 165 -5.20 -7.66 -0.14
C ILE A 165 -6.68 -7.44 -0.47
N CYS A 166 -7.27 -8.23 -1.38
CA CYS A 166 -8.70 -8.16 -1.66
C CYS A 166 -9.56 -8.41 -0.40
N ARG A 167 -9.13 -9.32 0.49
CA ARG A 167 -9.85 -9.62 1.73
C ARG A 167 -9.77 -8.50 2.77
N LEU A 168 -8.70 -7.71 2.80
CA LEU A 168 -8.63 -6.49 3.64
C LEU A 168 -9.77 -5.52 3.29
N ARG A 169 -10.09 -5.41 2.00
CA ARG A 169 -11.12 -4.50 1.47
C ARG A 169 -12.54 -4.97 1.78
N SER A 170 -12.77 -6.28 1.83
CA SER A 170 -14.09 -6.87 2.10
C SER A 170 -14.53 -6.76 3.57
N ILE A 171 -13.60 -6.52 4.49
CA ILE A 171 -13.90 -6.44 5.94
C ILE A 171 -14.43 -5.04 6.32
N SER A 172 -14.02 -4.00 5.60
CA SER A 172 -14.53 -2.63 5.78
C SER A 172 -15.92 -2.49 5.16
N ARG A 173 -16.98 -2.65 5.96
CA ARG A 173 -18.37 -2.38 5.56
C ARG A 173 -18.60 -0.86 5.41
N GLY A 174 -18.23 -0.29 4.26
CA GLY A 174 -18.55 1.07 3.85
C GLY A 174 -18.43 1.23 2.34
N ASP A 175 -19.41 1.89 1.72
CA ASP A 175 -19.62 1.96 0.26
C ASP A 175 -18.54 2.71 -0.55
N SER A 176 -17.42 3.12 0.05
CA SER A 176 -16.33 3.79 -0.66
C SER A 176 -15.07 2.92 -0.71
N PHE A 177 -14.81 2.36 -1.89
CA PHE A 177 -13.61 1.61 -2.22
C PHE A 177 -12.55 2.55 -2.81
N GLU A 178 -11.48 2.85 -2.08
CA GLU A 178 -10.26 3.41 -2.68
C GLU A 178 -9.30 2.27 -3.03
N ILE A 179 -9.09 2.08 -4.33
CA ILE A 179 -8.13 1.12 -4.86
C ILE A 179 -6.73 1.68 -4.64
N VAL A 180 -5.97 1.10 -3.71
CA VAL A 180 -4.51 1.27 -3.74
C VAL A 180 -3.98 0.58 -5.00
N HIS A 181 -3.39 1.41 -5.84
CA HIS A 181 -2.75 1.16 -7.13
C HIS A 181 -1.94 -0.15 -7.18
N LYS A 182 -2.17 -0.98 -8.20
CA LYS A 182 -1.21 -2.01 -8.64
C LYS A 182 -0.13 -1.30 -9.47
N PRO A 183 1.16 -1.32 -9.10
CA PRO A 183 2.18 -0.56 -9.81
C PRO A 183 2.42 -1.01 -11.26
N THR A 184 1.97 -2.21 -11.67
CA THR A 184 2.41 -2.82 -12.93
C THR A 184 1.30 -3.32 -13.85
N LEU A 185 0.03 -3.32 -13.42
CA LEU A 185 -1.09 -3.78 -14.25
C LEU A 185 -2.31 -2.87 -14.05
N PRO A 186 -2.65 -2.00 -15.03
CA PRO A 186 -3.91 -1.27 -14.99
C PRO A 186 -5.07 -2.28 -15.00
N HIS A 187 -5.94 -2.20 -13.98
CA HIS A 187 -7.21 -2.88 -14.01
C HIS A 187 -8.21 -1.94 -14.65
N LEU A 188 -8.75 -2.31 -15.82
CA LEU A 188 -9.81 -1.55 -16.48
C LEU A 188 -11.06 -1.56 -15.58
N PRO A 189 -11.75 -0.43 -15.38
CA PRO A 189 -13.05 -0.45 -14.75
C PRO A 189 -14.01 -1.31 -15.57
N VAL A 190 -14.77 -2.19 -14.91
CA VAL A 190 -15.90 -2.87 -15.54
C VAL A 190 -17.00 -1.82 -15.71
N ILE A 191 -17.17 -1.32 -16.94
CA ILE A 191 -18.22 -0.36 -17.28
C ILE A 191 -19.56 -1.10 -17.22
N GLN A 192 -20.36 -0.82 -16.19
CA GLN A 192 -21.66 -1.47 -16.00
C GLN A 192 -22.77 -0.81 -16.84
N LEU A 193 -22.69 0.51 -17.09
CA LEU A 193 -23.66 1.27 -17.87
C LEU A 193 -22.96 2.33 -18.76
N PRO A 194 -23.37 2.49 -20.03
CA PRO A 194 -22.71 3.39 -21.00
C PRO A 194 -22.80 4.88 -20.70
N CYS A 195 -23.76 5.32 -19.89
CA CYS A 195 -24.19 6.71 -19.80
C CYS A 195 -23.38 7.59 -18.82
N ASP A 196 -22.62 7.00 -17.89
CA ASP A 196 -21.90 7.78 -16.86
C ASP A 196 -20.64 8.50 -17.37
N LEU A 197 -20.23 8.24 -18.63
CA LEU A 197 -18.93 8.65 -19.15
C LEU A 197 -19.00 9.75 -20.22
N TYR A 198 -20.14 9.88 -20.92
CA TYR A 198 -20.32 10.87 -21.99
C TYR A 198 -20.39 12.31 -21.47
N GLU A 199 -21.03 12.53 -20.32
CA GLU A 199 -21.20 13.89 -19.78
C GLU A 199 -19.90 14.51 -19.22
N ARG A 200 -18.85 13.72 -18.96
CA ARG A 200 -17.70 14.18 -18.15
C ARG A 200 -16.41 14.40 -18.95
N TYR A 201 -16.22 13.81 -20.12
CA TYR A 201 -14.89 13.76 -20.78
C TYR A 201 -14.83 14.09 -22.28
N ASP A 202 -15.95 14.44 -22.92
CA ASP A 202 -16.04 14.97 -24.30
C ASP A 202 -15.07 14.31 -25.32
N SER A 203 -14.92 12.98 -25.25
CA SER A 203 -14.00 12.22 -26.10
C SER A 203 -14.42 10.76 -26.29
N ASP A 204 -14.26 10.26 -27.51
CA ASP A 204 -14.53 8.86 -27.93
C ASP A 204 -13.47 7.85 -27.43
N VAL A 205 -12.46 8.31 -26.68
CA VAL A 205 -11.33 7.48 -26.20
C VAL A 205 -11.50 7.21 -24.70
N LEU A 206 -12.01 6.02 -24.39
CA LEU A 206 -12.20 5.56 -23.00
C LEU A 206 -10.90 5.14 -22.32
N PHE A 207 -9.91 4.66 -23.09
CA PHE A 207 -8.61 4.24 -22.59
C PHE A 207 -7.60 4.10 -23.73
N CYS A 208 -6.42 4.71 -23.58
CA CYS A 208 -5.27 4.49 -24.44
C CYS A 208 -4.07 4.12 -23.57
N THR A 209 -3.40 3.02 -23.90
CA THR A 209 -2.15 2.63 -23.25
C THR A 209 -1.20 2.01 -24.27
N THR A 210 0.09 2.26 -24.08
CA THR A 210 1.18 1.59 -24.79
C THR A 210 1.82 0.50 -23.94
N CYS A 211 1.24 0.21 -22.77
CA CYS A 211 1.85 -0.63 -21.73
C CYS A 211 3.25 -0.16 -21.33
N CYS A 212 3.55 1.14 -21.49
CA CYS A 212 4.84 1.72 -21.11
C CYS A 212 5.07 1.54 -19.61
N SER A 213 6.10 0.75 -19.27
CA SER A 213 6.52 0.51 -17.89
C SER A 213 7.39 1.63 -17.30
N GLY A 214 7.62 2.70 -18.07
CA GLY A 214 8.55 3.78 -17.73
C GLY A 214 10.03 3.43 -17.92
N GLN A 215 10.34 2.24 -18.48
CA GLN A 215 11.70 1.78 -18.77
C GLN A 215 11.79 1.26 -20.22
N GLY A 216 12.94 1.41 -20.87
CA GLY A 216 13.16 0.92 -22.24
C GLY A 216 14.64 0.86 -22.60
N LEU A 217 15.04 -0.17 -23.37
CA LEU A 217 16.40 -0.32 -23.89
C LEU A 217 16.65 0.59 -25.10
N LEU A 218 15.58 0.96 -25.80
CA LEU A 218 15.60 1.82 -26.97
C LEU A 218 14.75 3.07 -26.70
N PRO A 219 15.11 4.22 -27.28
CA PRO A 219 14.28 5.41 -27.23
C PRO A 219 12.91 5.13 -27.85
N LEU A 220 11.88 5.81 -27.35
CA LEU A 220 10.53 5.74 -27.91
C LEU A 220 10.58 6.17 -29.39
N MET A 221 10.30 5.24 -30.29
CA MET A 221 9.98 5.58 -31.67
C MET A 221 8.62 6.27 -31.69
N PRO A 222 8.41 7.35 -32.47
CA PRO A 222 7.09 7.94 -32.63
C PRO A 222 6.09 6.83 -33.02
N CYS A 223 4.99 6.70 -32.27
CA CYS A 223 3.97 5.71 -32.57
C CYS A 223 3.50 5.89 -34.02
N SER A 224 3.69 4.86 -34.86
CA SER A 224 2.84 4.73 -36.04
C SER A 224 1.43 4.34 -35.55
N PRO A 225 0.34 4.89 -36.11
CA PRO A 225 -1.03 4.67 -35.65
C PRO A 225 -1.52 3.20 -35.66
N GLN A 226 -0.67 2.25 -36.07
CA GLN A 226 -0.96 0.82 -36.13
C GLN A 226 -0.60 0.04 -34.85
N SER A 227 0.11 0.65 -33.89
CA SER A 227 0.58 -0.05 -32.67
C SER A 227 -0.18 0.32 -31.40
N GLU A 228 -1.17 1.21 -31.49
CA GLU A 228 -2.01 1.64 -30.37
C GLU A 228 -3.22 0.72 -30.24
N MET A 229 -3.45 0.19 -29.05
CA MET A 229 -4.69 -0.52 -28.74
C MET A 229 -5.74 0.52 -28.34
N ILE A 230 -6.52 0.98 -29.32
CA ILE A 230 -7.59 1.95 -29.12
C ILE A 230 -8.91 1.19 -28.96
N MET A 231 -9.45 1.14 -27.74
CA MET A 231 -10.81 0.64 -27.53
C MET A 231 -11.82 1.74 -27.86
N LYS A 232 -12.67 1.48 -28.87
CA LYS A 232 -13.77 2.35 -29.27
C LYS A 232 -15.10 1.74 -28.87
N TYR A 233 -16.11 2.58 -28.68
CA TYR A 233 -17.48 2.15 -28.40
C TYR A 233 -17.97 1.13 -29.45
N GLY A 234 -18.44 -0.05 -29.00
CA GLY A 234 -19.03 -1.08 -29.87
C GLY A 234 -18.04 -2.04 -30.56
N SER A 235 -16.75 -2.02 -30.21
CA SER A 235 -15.82 -3.08 -30.63
C SER A 235 -16.00 -4.32 -29.74
N GLN A 236 -16.30 -5.48 -30.35
CA GLN A 236 -16.35 -6.80 -29.69
C GLN A 236 -14.96 -7.26 -29.27
#